data_AF-A0A8J1XS05-F1
#
_entry.id   AF-A0A8J1XS05-F1
#
_cell.length_a   1.000
_cell.length_b   1.000
_cell.length_c   1.000
_cell.angle_alpha   90.00
_cell.angle_beta   90.00
_cell.angle_gamma   90.00
#
_symmetry.space_group_name_H-M   'P 1'
#
loop_
_entity.id
_entity.type
_entity.pdbx_description
1 polymer ?
#
loop_
_entity_poly.entity_id
_entity_poly.type
_entity_poly.pdbx_seq_one_letter_code
_entity_poly.pdbx_strand_id
1 'polypeptide(L)'
;MDYMNKGRNIPNRMIKMSMLVCAFCFCCLTTFTQSEASKIVKIAAIIPEDNARLFSISRVAPALDYAILKVYNESILPKGYKLDVKYADSKCNGKDAPIAAFDFYMQNMVNVYFGPCCDYALAPIARYSPHWNIPTISPGGFAHDFGRKTGKTAEFDLLTRVGVTFQTLSEYLITLITHFDWHKMAVLYTSNGHGTIMDRFCYLAVSALQSYILEVGSKIKSSRFRLFLEKHNWRDFLISEAANYSGESEFLSCYVLDLTTYLSLFAYFLHIVYRATGKKWEQPLFKHDVIEM
;
A
#
# COMPACT_ATOMS: atom_id res chain seq x y z
N MET A 1 -50.43 -58.44 -55.91
CA MET A 1 -49.98 -58.89 -54.58
C MET A 1 -48.69 -59.66 -54.76
N ASP A 2 -47.55 -59.30 -54.22
CA ASP A 2 -47.05 -58.04 -53.69
C ASP A 2 -45.55 -58.26 -53.54
N TYR A 3 -44.77 -57.24 -53.88
CA TYR A 3 -43.42 -56.94 -53.42
C TYR A 3 -42.66 -58.07 -52.71
N MET A 4 -41.95 -58.88 -53.50
CA MET A 4 -40.85 -59.72 -53.02
C MET A 4 -39.75 -58.85 -52.41
N ASN A 5 -39.66 -58.94 -51.09
CA ASN A 5 -38.55 -58.55 -50.21
C ASN A 5 -37.18 -58.87 -50.83
N LYS A 6 -36.53 -57.87 -51.44
CA LYS A 6 -35.10 -57.94 -51.77
C LYS A 6 -34.31 -57.33 -50.61
N GLY A 7 -34.04 -58.16 -49.61
CA GLY A 7 -33.15 -57.82 -48.50
C GLY A 7 -31.76 -57.50 -49.03
N ARG A 8 -31.38 -56.21 -49.00
CA ARG A 8 -30.01 -55.77 -49.27
C ARG A 8 -29.13 -56.19 -48.10
N ASN A 9 -28.32 -57.23 -48.29
CA ASN A 9 -27.22 -57.58 -47.38
C ASN A 9 -26.18 -56.46 -47.45
N ILE A 10 -26.21 -55.57 -46.45
CA ILE A 10 -25.20 -54.55 -46.27
C ILE A 10 -23.94 -55.25 -45.74
N PRO A 11 -22.79 -55.19 -46.43
CA PRO A 11 -21.59 -55.88 -45.98
C PRO A 11 -21.14 -55.29 -44.63
N ASN A 12 -20.86 -56.15 -43.66
CA ASN A 12 -20.40 -55.81 -42.30
C ASN A 12 -19.23 -54.81 -42.24
N ARG A 13 -18.47 -54.69 -43.33
CA ARG A 13 -17.37 -53.72 -43.50
C ARG A 13 -17.86 -52.27 -43.61
N MET A 14 -19.00 -52.03 -44.27
CA MET A 14 -19.60 -50.70 -44.41
C MET A 14 -20.23 -50.21 -43.10
N ILE A 15 -20.83 -51.12 -42.33
CA ILE A 15 -21.41 -50.79 -41.02
C ILE A 15 -20.31 -50.44 -40.02
N LYS A 16 -19.21 -51.22 -39.99
CA LYS A 16 -18.05 -50.91 -39.13
C LYS A 16 -17.38 -49.57 -39.47
N MET A 17 -17.28 -49.23 -40.75
CA MET A 17 -16.69 -47.97 -41.21
C MET A 17 -17.59 -46.77 -40.86
N SER A 18 -18.92 -46.92 -40.99
CA SER A 18 -19.89 -45.89 -40.58
C SER A 18 -19.90 -45.68 -39.06
N MET A 19 -19.77 -46.74 -38.25
CA MET A 19 -19.67 -46.61 -36.79
C MET A 19 -18.37 -45.96 -36.35
N LEU A 20 -17.24 -46.25 -37.02
CA LEU A 20 -15.95 -45.61 -36.73
C LEU A 20 -15.97 -44.11 -37.07
N VAL A 21 -16.55 -43.73 -38.20
CA VAL A 21 -16.68 -42.31 -38.60
C VAL A 21 -17.62 -41.56 -37.65
N CYS A 22 -18.73 -42.17 -37.21
CA CYS A 22 -19.60 -41.58 -36.18
C CYS A 22 -18.90 -41.45 -34.82
N ALA A 23 -18.11 -42.45 -34.39
CA ALA A 23 -17.36 -42.39 -33.14
C ALA A 23 -16.25 -41.32 -33.17
N PHE A 24 -15.56 -41.17 -34.32
CA PHE A 24 -14.57 -40.11 -34.51
C PHE A 24 -15.21 -38.73 -34.57
N CYS A 25 -16.37 -38.58 -35.24
CA CYS A 25 -17.14 -37.33 -35.23
C CYS A 25 -17.63 -36.98 -33.83
N PHE A 26 -18.19 -37.94 -33.08
CA PHE A 26 -18.68 -37.71 -31.72
C PHE A 26 -17.54 -37.34 -30.75
N CYS A 27 -16.34 -37.92 -30.94
CA CYS A 27 -15.13 -37.56 -30.19
C CYS A 27 -14.55 -36.18 -30.60
N CYS A 28 -14.64 -35.80 -31.88
CA CYS A 28 -14.29 -34.45 -32.35
C CYS A 28 -15.29 -33.38 -31.87
N LEU A 29 -16.56 -33.72 -31.70
CA LEU A 29 -17.59 -32.84 -31.15
C LEU A 29 -17.44 -32.64 -29.63
N THR A 30 -17.00 -33.66 -28.87
CA THR A 30 -16.74 -33.51 -27.42
C THR A 30 -15.43 -32.78 -27.10
N THR A 31 -14.47 -32.76 -28.04
CA THR A 31 -13.20 -32.03 -27.87
C THR A 31 -13.28 -30.54 -28.22
N PHE A 32 -14.35 -30.08 -28.86
CA PHE A 32 -14.47 -28.69 -29.32
C PHE A 32 -15.28 -27.76 -28.41
N THR A 33 -15.90 -28.26 -27.34
CA THR A 33 -16.68 -27.42 -26.40
C THR A 33 -16.12 -27.45 -24.99
N GLN A 34 -14.81 -27.22 -24.83
CA GLN A 34 -14.31 -26.77 -23.53
C GLN A 34 -14.50 -25.26 -23.46
N SER A 35 -15.70 -24.83 -23.09
CA SER A 35 -15.93 -23.47 -22.58
C SER A 35 -15.00 -23.30 -21.38
N GLU A 36 -13.86 -22.63 -21.54
CA GLU A 36 -13.00 -22.28 -20.41
C GLU A 36 -13.86 -21.58 -19.35
N ALA A 37 -14.04 -22.22 -18.21
CA ALA A 37 -14.73 -21.61 -17.08
C ALA A 37 -13.96 -20.34 -16.71
N SER A 38 -14.60 -19.18 -16.83
CA SER A 38 -13.98 -17.90 -16.51
C SER A 38 -13.60 -17.89 -15.02
N LYS A 39 -12.31 -17.69 -14.73
CA LYS A 39 -11.79 -17.63 -13.36
C LYS A 39 -11.88 -16.20 -12.84
N ILE A 40 -12.77 -15.96 -11.89
CA ILE A 40 -12.97 -14.63 -11.30
C ILE A 40 -12.04 -14.46 -10.10
N VAL A 41 -11.20 -13.42 -10.14
CA VAL A 41 -10.38 -12.95 -9.02
C VAL A 41 -11.14 -11.82 -8.33
N LYS A 42 -11.55 -12.06 -7.09
CA LYS A 42 -12.36 -11.15 -6.29
C LYS A 42 -11.46 -10.24 -5.46
N ILE A 43 -11.53 -8.95 -5.69
CA ILE A 43 -10.74 -7.93 -5.01
C ILE A 43 -11.68 -7.16 -4.09
N ALA A 44 -11.39 -7.14 -2.79
CA ALA A 44 -12.11 -6.32 -1.83
C ALA A 44 -11.31 -5.05 -1.54
N ALA A 45 -11.76 -3.91 -2.09
CA ALA A 45 -11.18 -2.59 -1.87
C ALA A 45 -11.84 -1.92 -0.65
N ILE A 46 -11.17 -2.00 0.50
CA ILE A 46 -11.67 -1.48 1.78
C ILE A 46 -11.03 -0.12 2.03
N ILE A 47 -11.69 0.94 1.58
CA ILE A 47 -11.14 2.29 1.42
C ILE A 47 -12.19 3.30 1.93
N PRO A 48 -11.84 4.47 2.50
CA PRO A 48 -12.84 5.41 2.99
C PRO A 48 -13.80 5.90 1.88
N GLU A 49 -15.09 6.01 2.17
CA GLU A 49 -16.05 6.64 1.26
C GLU A 49 -16.02 8.17 1.33
N ASP A 50 -15.63 8.72 2.49
CA ASP A 50 -15.54 10.16 2.75
C ASP A 50 -14.56 10.88 1.81
N ASN A 51 -15.11 11.76 0.95
CA ASN A 51 -14.38 12.57 -0.03
C ASN A 51 -13.46 13.64 0.58
N ALA A 52 -13.60 13.95 1.88
CA ALA A 52 -12.67 14.83 2.58
C ALA A 52 -11.29 14.17 2.75
N ARG A 53 -11.22 12.83 2.71
CA ARG A 53 -9.95 12.09 2.81
C ARG A 53 -9.23 12.05 1.46
N LEU A 54 -7.91 12.01 1.53
CA LEU A 54 -7.04 11.97 0.34
C LEU A 54 -7.24 10.71 -0.51
N PHE A 55 -7.59 9.60 0.13
CA PHE A 55 -7.71 8.28 -0.48
C PHE A 55 -9.16 7.79 -0.50
N SER A 56 -10.12 8.65 -0.84
CA SER A 56 -11.54 8.24 -0.91
C SER A 56 -11.80 7.29 -2.08
N ILE A 57 -12.84 6.45 -1.98
CA ILE A 57 -13.27 5.54 -3.06
C ILE A 57 -13.49 6.32 -4.36
N SER A 58 -14.13 7.49 -4.31
CA SER A 58 -14.37 8.34 -5.48
C SER A 58 -13.09 8.79 -6.22
N ARG A 59 -11.95 8.89 -5.50
CA ARG A 59 -10.66 9.27 -6.05
C ARG A 59 -9.87 8.06 -6.55
N VAL A 60 -10.00 6.92 -5.88
CA VAL A 60 -9.23 5.69 -6.17
C VAL A 60 -9.89 4.85 -7.27
N ALA A 61 -11.23 4.79 -7.31
CA ALA A 61 -11.95 3.94 -8.25
C ALA A 61 -11.60 4.21 -9.72
N PRO A 62 -11.51 5.47 -10.21
CA PRO A 62 -11.12 5.72 -11.60
C PRO A 62 -9.72 5.21 -11.94
N ALA A 63 -8.79 5.27 -10.98
CA ALA A 63 -7.43 4.75 -11.17
C ALA A 63 -7.40 3.22 -11.22
N LEU A 64 -8.23 2.55 -10.41
CA LEU A 64 -8.40 1.09 -10.46
C LEU A 64 -9.06 0.64 -11.76
N ASP A 65 -10.11 1.33 -12.20
CA ASP A 65 -10.78 1.03 -13.48
C ASP A 65 -9.79 1.15 -14.65
N TYR A 66 -8.99 2.22 -14.67
CA TYR A 66 -7.94 2.39 -15.66
C TYR A 66 -6.87 1.29 -15.60
N ALA A 67 -6.43 0.90 -14.40
CA ALA A 67 -5.46 -0.17 -14.22
C ALA A 67 -6.00 -1.53 -14.73
N ILE A 68 -7.27 -1.83 -14.47
CA ILE A 68 -7.94 -3.04 -14.95
C ILE A 68 -8.01 -3.04 -16.48
N LEU A 69 -8.37 -1.92 -17.10
CA LEU A 69 -8.35 -1.78 -18.56
C LEU A 69 -6.95 -2.05 -19.13
N LYS A 70 -5.91 -1.52 -18.50
CA LYS A 70 -4.52 -1.73 -18.90
C LYS A 70 -4.11 -3.20 -18.79
N VAL A 71 -4.46 -3.88 -17.68
CA VAL A 71 -4.21 -5.31 -17.47
C VAL A 71 -4.77 -6.17 -18.60
N TYR A 72 -5.98 -5.87 -19.07
CA TYR A 72 -6.58 -6.60 -20.19
C TYR A 72 -5.97 -6.24 -21.54
N ASN A 73 -5.73 -4.95 -21.80
CA ASN A 73 -5.14 -4.49 -23.07
C ASN A 73 -3.72 -5.03 -23.30
N GLU A 74 -2.93 -5.11 -22.23
CA GLU A 74 -1.55 -5.60 -22.28
C GLU A 74 -1.46 -7.12 -22.07
N SER A 75 -2.59 -7.81 -21.92
CA SER A 75 -2.64 -9.27 -21.71
C SER A 75 -1.78 -9.74 -20.51
N ILE A 76 -1.73 -8.95 -19.43
CA ILE A 76 -0.95 -9.26 -18.22
C ILE A 76 -1.49 -10.53 -17.56
N LEU A 77 -2.81 -10.73 -17.57
CA LEU A 77 -3.45 -11.94 -17.04
C LEU A 77 -3.62 -12.99 -18.14
N PRO A 78 -3.50 -14.29 -17.82
CA PRO A 78 -3.85 -15.36 -18.74
C PRO A 78 -5.30 -15.25 -19.22
N LYS A 79 -5.57 -15.80 -20.40
CA LYS A 79 -6.93 -15.86 -20.95
C LYS A 79 -7.89 -16.55 -19.96
N GLY A 80 -9.12 -16.06 -19.93
CA GLY A 80 -10.19 -16.59 -19.06
C GLY A 80 -10.26 -15.99 -17.64
N TYR A 81 -9.23 -15.27 -17.18
CA TYR A 81 -9.29 -14.56 -15.90
C TYR A 81 -10.09 -13.25 -15.98
N LYS A 82 -10.88 -12.97 -14.95
CA LYS A 82 -11.61 -11.71 -14.77
C LYS A 82 -11.35 -11.14 -13.40
N LEU A 83 -11.09 -9.84 -13.32
CA LEU A 83 -11.00 -9.07 -12.08
C LEU A 83 -12.39 -8.53 -11.71
N ASP A 84 -12.85 -8.82 -10.49
CA ASP A 84 -14.08 -8.29 -9.90
C ASP A 84 -13.73 -7.48 -8.65
N VAL A 85 -13.89 -6.16 -8.70
CA VAL A 85 -13.59 -5.26 -7.58
C VAL A 85 -14.87 -4.89 -6.87
N LYS A 86 -14.92 -5.16 -5.56
CA LYS A 86 -15.99 -4.71 -4.67
C LYS A 86 -15.43 -3.74 -3.65
N TYR A 87 -16.16 -2.66 -3.41
CA TYR A 87 -15.77 -1.61 -2.47
C TYR A 87 -16.52 -1.75 -1.15
N ALA A 88 -15.86 -1.39 -0.05
CA ALA A 88 -16.51 -1.15 1.23
C ALA A 88 -15.87 0.03 1.95
N ASP A 89 -16.70 0.79 2.66
CA ASP A 89 -16.24 1.95 3.42
C ASP A 89 -15.42 1.52 4.64
N SER A 90 -14.15 1.88 4.65
CA SER A 90 -13.28 1.64 5.81
C SER A 90 -13.55 2.57 6.99
N LYS A 91 -14.22 3.72 6.75
CA LYS A 91 -14.33 4.87 7.68
C LYS A 91 -13.01 5.36 8.27
N CYS A 92 -11.87 4.90 7.71
CA CYS A 92 -10.54 5.04 8.31
C CYS A 92 -10.49 4.56 9.77
N ASN A 93 -11.35 3.61 10.15
CA ASN A 93 -11.58 3.23 11.53
C ASN A 93 -11.09 1.80 11.83
N GLY A 94 -10.44 1.61 12.98
CA GLY A 94 -9.91 0.31 13.41
C GLY A 94 -10.95 -0.73 13.85
N LYS A 95 -12.23 -0.38 13.86
CA LYS A 95 -13.36 -1.27 14.15
C LYS A 95 -14.18 -1.56 12.88
N ASP A 96 -14.57 -0.54 12.12
CA ASP A 96 -15.47 -0.72 10.98
C ASP A 96 -14.78 -1.46 9.80
N ALA A 97 -13.55 -1.10 9.45
CA ALA A 97 -12.86 -1.73 8.32
C ALA A 97 -12.63 -3.25 8.51
N PRO A 98 -12.22 -3.74 9.70
CA PRO A 98 -12.12 -5.18 9.95
C PRO A 98 -13.44 -5.93 9.84
N ILE A 99 -14.55 -5.32 10.25
CA ILE A 99 -15.87 -5.93 10.12
C ILE A 99 -16.20 -6.11 8.64
N ALA A 100 -15.97 -5.07 7.82
CA ALA A 100 -16.16 -5.19 6.37
C ALA A 100 -15.27 -6.28 5.75
N ALA A 101 -14.01 -6.38 6.15
CA ALA A 101 -13.12 -7.45 5.69
C ALA A 101 -13.64 -8.85 6.08
N PHE A 102 -14.10 -8.99 7.32
CA PHE A 102 -14.69 -10.22 7.82
C PHE A 102 -15.94 -10.61 7.03
N ASP A 103 -16.81 -9.66 6.70
CA ASP A 103 -18.01 -9.91 5.88
C ASP A 103 -17.66 -10.43 4.49
N PHE A 104 -16.64 -9.85 3.83
CA PHE A 104 -16.15 -10.35 2.54
C PHE A 104 -15.62 -11.78 2.67
N TYR A 105 -14.84 -12.06 3.72
CA TYR A 105 -14.30 -13.40 3.98
C TYR A 105 -15.40 -14.44 4.18
N MET A 106 -16.36 -14.15 5.07
CA MET A 106 -17.46 -15.06 5.40
C MET A 106 -18.36 -15.39 4.20
N GLN A 107 -18.49 -14.45 3.26
CA GLN A 107 -19.29 -14.63 2.04
C GLN A 107 -18.48 -15.25 0.88
N ASN A 108 -17.22 -15.64 1.12
CA ASN A 108 -16.30 -16.13 0.10
C ASN A 108 -16.21 -15.17 -1.11
N MET A 109 -16.17 -13.85 -0.82
CA MET A 109 -16.21 -12.77 -1.80
C MET A 109 -14.86 -12.07 -2.00
N VAL A 110 -13.76 -12.66 -1.53
CA VAL A 110 -12.44 -12.03 -1.59
C VAL A 110 -11.33 -13.06 -1.81
N ASN A 111 -10.41 -12.71 -2.70
CA ASN A 111 -9.14 -13.38 -2.93
C ASN A 111 -7.94 -12.49 -2.57
N VAL A 112 -8.13 -11.17 -2.52
CA VAL A 112 -7.12 -10.19 -2.10
C VAL A 112 -7.79 -8.93 -1.56
N TYR A 113 -7.25 -8.36 -0.49
CA TYR A 113 -7.66 -7.05 0.03
C TYR A 113 -6.81 -5.94 -0.57
N PHE A 114 -7.46 -4.89 -1.07
CA PHE A 114 -6.82 -3.63 -1.47
C PHE A 114 -7.12 -2.55 -0.43
N GLY A 115 -6.08 -1.87 0.05
CA GLY A 115 -6.17 -1.04 1.25
C GLY A 115 -6.31 -1.89 2.52
N PRO A 116 -6.75 -1.32 3.66
CA PRO A 116 -7.01 0.10 3.90
C PRO A 116 -5.76 0.98 3.90
N CYS A 117 -5.95 2.28 3.63
CA CYS A 117 -4.87 3.27 3.64
C CYS A 117 -4.53 3.78 5.04
N CYS A 118 -5.50 3.79 5.97
CA CYS A 118 -5.29 4.26 7.33
C CYS A 118 -4.72 3.15 8.21
N ASP A 119 -3.68 3.47 8.99
CA ASP A 119 -2.92 2.49 9.76
C ASP A 119 -3.78 1.72 10.78
N TYR A 120 -4.67 2.41 11.50
CA TYR A 120 -5.56 1.74 12.47
C TYR A 120 -6.60 0.84 11.82
N ALA A 121 -7.08 1.18 10.62
CA ALA A 121 -7.99 0.32 9.85
C ALA A 121 -7.25 -0.89 9.26
N LEU A 122 -6.02 -0.69 8.79
CA LEU A 122 -5.20 -1.71 8.15
C LEU A 122 -4.67 -2.76 9.13
N ALA A 123 -4.20 -2.34 10.31
CA ALA A 123 -3.55 -3.21 11.29
C ALA A 123 -4.32 -4.52 11.58
N PRO A 124 -5.58 -4.49 12.03
CA PRO A 124 -6.38 -5.70 12.25
C PRO A 124 -6.53 -6.59 11.00
N ILE A 125 -6.82 -6.03 9.82
CA ILE A 125 -6.99 -6.81 8.58
C ILE A 125 -5.68 -7.50 8.20
N ALA A 126 -4.57 -6.79 8.29
CA ALA A 126 -3.24 -7.33 8.00
C ALA A 126 -2.83 -8.44 9.00
N ARG A 127 -3.27 -8.37 10.26
CA ARG A 127 -3.06 -9.43 11.26
C ARG A 127 -3.86 -10.70 10.99
N TYR A 128 -5.08 -10.57 10.48
CA TYR A 128 -5.94 -11.72 10.19
C TYR A 128 -5.69 -12.34 8.82
N SER A 129 -5.13 -11.56 7.90
CA SER A 129 -4.79 -11.97 6.54
C SER A 129 -4.04 -13.32 6.46
N PRO A 130 -2.97 -13.57 7.25
CA PRO A 130 -2.30 -14.87 7.28
C PRO A 130 -3.21 -16.03 7.70
N HIS A 131 -4.11 -15.81 8.67
CA HIS A 131 -5.03 -16.83 9.13
C HIS A 131 -6.06 -17.21 8.06
N TRP A 132 -6.55 -16.23 7.31
CA TRP A 132 -7.47 -16.47 6.19
C TRP A 132 -6.77 -16.91 4.90
N ASN A 133 -5.43 -16.84 4.87
CA ASN A 133 -4.62 -17.02 3.67
C ASN A 133 -5.05 -16.10 2.52
N ILE A 134 -5.29 -14.82 2.84
CA ILE A 134 -5.71 -13.78 1.88
C ILE A 134 -4.69 -12.64 1.96
N PRO A 135 -3.97 -12.32 0.87
CA PRO A 135 -3.03 -11.22 0.87
C PRO A 135 -3.72 -9.86 1.00
N THR A 136 -3.03 -8.93 1.65
CA THR A 136 -3.43 -7.52 1.73
C THR A 136 -2.39 -6.65 1.05
N ILE A 137 -2.82 -5.84 0.09
CA ILE A 137 -1.96 -4.89 -0.63
C ILE A 137 -2.47 -3.49 -0.30
N SER A 138 -1.62 -2.65 0.30
CA SER A 138 -2.02 -1.30 0.69
C SER A 138 -1.01 -0.24 0.23
N PRO A 139 -1.48 0.89 -0.32
CA PRO A 139 -0.64 2.07 -0.51
C PRO A 139 -0.43 2.86 0.80
N GLY A 140 -1.12 2.49 1.88
CA GLY A 140 -0.93 3.04 3.22
C GLY A 140 -0.04 2.17 4.10
N GLY A 141 -0.33 2.13 5.41
CA GLY A 141 0.48 1.37 6.36
C GLY A 141 1.81 2.06 6.66
N PHE A 142 1.74 3.34 7.01
CA PHE A 142 2.91 4.21 7.14
C PHE A 142 3.74 3.90 8.39
N ALA A 143 3.08 3.41 9.46
CA ALA A 143 3.74 3.05 10.71
C ALA A 143 4.88 2.04 10.49
N HIS A 144 5.97 2.27 11.22
CA HIS A 144 7.14 1.38 11.22
C HIS A 144 6.81 -0.05 11.68
N ASP A 145 5.79 -0.23 12.53
CA ASP A 145 5.34 -1.52 13.05
C ASP A 145 4.98 -2.52 11.94
N PHE A 146 4.48 -2.05 10.80
CA PHE A 146 4.13 -2.89 9.64
C PHE A 146 5.33 -3.51 8.92
N GLY A 147 6.55 -2.99 9.16
CA GLY A 147 7.79 -3.43 8.52
C GLY A 147 8.31 -4.76 9.03
N ARG A 148 7.90 -5.21 10.22
CA ARG A 148 8.44 -6.42 10.84
C ARG A 148 7.71 -7.68 10.36
N LYS A 149 8.35 -8.42 9.44
CA LYS A 149 7.83 -9.65 8.80
C LYS A 149 8.36 -10.95 9.37
N THR A 150 9.35 -10.91 10.26
CA THR A 150 10.01 -12.11 10.79
C THR A 150 10.16 -12.04 12.31
N GLY A 151 10.29 -13.21 12.94
CA GLY A 151 10.43 -13.37 14.38
C GLY A 151 9.13 -13.71 15.11
N LYS A 152 9.23 -13.98 16.42
CA LYS A 152 8.12 -14.46 17.26
C LYS A 152 6.94 -13.48 17.39
N THR A 153 7.18 -12.22 17.04
CA THR A 153 6.22 -11.12 17.16
C THR A 153 5.81 -10.56 15.79
N ALA A 154 6.19 -11.21 14.68
CA ALA A 154 5.75 -10.82 13.35
C ALA A 154 4.24 -11.03 13.22
N GLU A 155 3.52 -10.00 12.75
CA GLU A 155 2.05 -10.02 12.68
C GLU A 155 1.51 -9.72 11.27
N PHE A 156 2.37 -9.43 10.29
CA PHE A 156 1.97 -8.79 9.03
C PHE A 156 2.50 -9.51 7.79
N ASP A 157 2.63 -10.83 7.82
CA ASP A 157 3.37 -11.62 6.82
C ASP A 157 2.76 -11.52 5.40
N LEU A 158 1.44 -11.42 5.31
CA LEU A 158 0.72 -11.28 4.04
C LEU A 158 0.36 -9.83 3.68
N LEU A 159 1.02 -8.84 4.31
CA LEU A 159 0.85 -7.43 3.97
C LEU A 159 1.97 -6.94 3.05
N THR A 160 1.61 -6.53 1.84
CA THR A 160 2.48 -5.80 0.92
C THR A 160 2.12 -4.32 0.95
N ARG A 161 3.12 -3.47 1.22
CA ARG A 161 2.97 -2.01 1.18
C ARG A 161 3.59 -1.49 -0.11
N VAL A 162 2.82 -0.73 -0.89
CA VAL A 162 3.26 -0.17 -2.18
C VAL A 162 3.50 1.35 -2.13
N GLY A 163 3.24 1.97 -0.98
CA GLY A 163 3.39 3.41 -0.77
C GLY A 163 4.59 3.81 0.09
N VAL A 164 4.65 5.10 0.40
CA VAL A 164 5.66 5.68 1.31
C VAL A 164 5.50 5.15 2.72
N THR A 165 6.56 5.22 3.53
CA THR A 165 6.50 4.81 4.95
C THR A 165 7.12 5.90 5.82
N PHE A 166 6.75 5.96 7.09
CA PHE A 166 7.42 6.88 8.01
C PHE A 166 8.87 6.47 8.30
N GLN A 167 9.24 5.21 8.05
CA GLN A 167 10.62 4.76 8.17
C GLN A 167 11.53 5.46 7.15
N THR A 168 11.14 5.51 5.87
CA THR A 168 11.93 6.19 4.84
C THR A 168 12.02 7.70 5.08
N LEU A 169 10.96 8.32 5.62
CA LEU A 169 11.01 9.71 6.09
C LEU A 169 12.03 9.88 7.23
N SER A 170 12.07 8.93 8.17
CA SER A 170 12.98 8.96 9.31
C SER A 170 14.44 8.83 8.87
N GLU A 171 14.72 7.90 7.96
CA GLU A 171 16.01 7.70 7.31
C GLU A 171 16.53 8.99 6.66
N TYR A 172 15.66 9.65 5.90
CA TYR A 172 15.97 10.93 5.26
C TYR A 172 16.30 12.03 6.28
N LEU A 173 15.48 12.20 7.33
CA LEU A 173 15.70 13.21 8.35
C LEU A 173 17.03 12.98 9.10
N ILE A 174 17.34 11.75 9.45
CA ILE A 174 18.61 11.42 10.13
C ILE A 174 19.80 11.60 9.20
N THR A 175 19.65 11.31 7.91
CA THR A 175 20.71 11.55 6.91
C THR A 175 21.00 13.05 6.80
N LEU A 176 19.99 13.91 6.76
CA LEU A 176 20.17 15.36 6.77
C LEU A 176 20.87 15.84 8.05
N ILE A 177 20.38 15.43 9.21
CA ILE A 177 20.96 15.79 10.51
C ILE A 177 22.44 15.40 10.58
N THR A 178 22.77 14.21 10.08
CA THR A 178 24.15 13.71 10.04
C THR A 178 24.99 14.46 9.02
N HIS A 179 24.44 14.81 7.86
CA HIS A 179 25.15 15.55 6.80
C HIS A 179 25.59 16.95 7.26
N PHE A 180 24.77 17.62 8.07
CA PHE A 180 25.05 18.95 8.60
C PHE A 180 25.65 18.97 10.02
N ASP A 181 26.06 17.81 10.54
CA ASP A 181 26.63 17.65 11.90
C ASP A 181 25.73 18.26 13.01
N TRP A 182 24.42 18.15 12.87
CA TRP A 182 23.47 18.60 13.89
C TRP A 182 23.41 17.59 15.04
N HIS A 183 23.94 17.99 16.19
CA HIS A 183 24.02 17.12 17.36
C HIS A 183 22.86 17.26 18.35
N LYS A 184 21.98 18.25 18.13
CA LYS A 184 20.84 18.54 19.01
C LYS A 184 19.59 18.74 18.17
N MET A 185 18.49 18.09 18.56
CA MET A 185 17.20 18.19 17.88
C MET A 185 16.09 18.03 18.92
N ALA A 186 15.03 18.82 18.80
CA ALA A 186 13.79 18.64 19.51
C ALA A 186 12.65 18.44 18.50
N VAL A 187 11.75 17.49 18.78
CA VAL A 187 10.57 17.22 17.96
C VAL A 187 9.33 17.65 18.73
N LEU A 188 8.56 18.54 18.11
CA LEU A 188 7.32 19.10 18.64
C LEU A 188 6.17 18.70 17.73
N TYR A 189 5.17 18.01 18.28
CA TYR A 189 4.01 17.57 17.52
C TYR A 189 2.74 17.44 18.38
N THR A 190 1.60 17.57 17.74
CA THR A 190 0.28 17.22 18.31
C THR A 190 -0.05 15.78 17.94
N SER A 191 -0.59 15.02 18.90
CA SER A 191 -0.87 13.58 18.69
C SER A 191 -1.73 13.34 17.45
N ASN A 192 -2.82 14.12 17.31
CA ASN A 192 -3.80 14.11 16.24
C ASN A 192 -3.51 15.13 15.12
N GLY A 193 -2.28 15.65 15.02
CA GLY A 193 -1.88 16.47 13.89
C GLY A 193 -2.12 15.72 12.58
N HIS A 194 -2.66 16.43 11.58
CA HIS A 194 -3.07 15.87 10.27
C HIS A 194 -4.15 14.76 10.36
N GLY A 195 -5.07 14.84 11.33
CA GLY A 195 -6.18 13.89 11.49
C GLY A 195 -7.10 13.73 10.27
N THR A 196 -7.13 14.72 9.37
CA THR A 196 -7.85 14.64 8.08
C THR A 196 -7.28 13.56 7.15
N ILE A 197 -5.97 13.24 7.27
CA ILE A 197 -5.34 12.13 6.55
C ILE A 197 -5.73 10.82 7.23
N MET A 198 -5.29 10.67 8.49
CA MET A 198 -5.67 9.56 9.37
C MET A 198 -5.48 9.95 10.84
N ASP A 199 -6.19 9.24 11.71
CA ASP A 199 -6.07 9.45 13.15
C ASP A 199 -4.62 9.22 13.61
N ARG A 200 -4.16 10.10 14.50
CA ARG A 200 -2.81 10.08 15.09
C ARG A 200 -1.66 10.05 14.07
N PHE A 201 -1.83 10.65 12.89
CA PHE A 201 -0.81 10.69 11.84
C PHE A 201 0.56 11.19 12.35
N CYS A 202 0.60 12.37 13.00
CA CYS A 202 1.86 12.92 13.52
C CYS A 202 2.48 12.04 14.62
N TYR A 203 1.67 11.41 15.48
CA TYR A 203 2.18 10.45 16.46
C TYR A 203 2.88 9.26 15.79
N LEU A 204 2.28 8.68 14.75
CA LEU A 204 2.85 7.55 14.04
C LEU A 204 4.15 7.94 13.32
N ALA A 205 4.21 9.13 12.73
CA ALA A 205 5.42 9.68 12.12
C ALA A 205 6.57 9.85 13.14
N VAL A 206 6.30 10.49 14.28
CA VAL A 206 7.31 10.72 15.32
C VAL A 206 7.72 9.40 16.01
N SER A 207 6.80 8.46 16.17
CA SER A 207 7.12 7.13 16.69
C SER A 207 8.09 6.38 15.78
N ALA A 208 7.91 6.46 14.46
CA ALA A 208 8.83 5.87 13.50
C ALA A 208 10.21 6.53 13.54
N LEU A 209 10.26 7.87 13.59
CA LEU A 209 11.52 8.62 13.71
C LEU A 209 12.32 8.18 14.92
N GLN A 210 11.65 8.06 16.05
CA GLN A 210 12.31 7.63 17.25
C GLN A 210 12.75 6.17 17.21
N SER A 211 11.92 5.27 16.69
CA SER A 211 12.33 3.87 16.53
C SER A 211 13.61 3.78 15.70
N TYR A 212 13.66 4.53 14.60
CA TYR A 212 14.82 4.57 13.72
C TYR A 212 16.07 5.14 14.40
N ILE A 213 15.92 6.22 15.18
CA ILE A 213 17.01 6.79 15.98
C ILE A 213 17.59 5.76 16.97
N LEU A 214 16.71 5.01 17.64
CA LEU A 214 17.13 3.99 18.61
C LEU A 214 17.87 2.83 17.92
N GLU A 215 17.47 2.49 16.70
CA GLU A 215 18.08 1.43 15.89
C GLU A 215 19.48 1.81 15.39
N VAL A 216 19.67 3.04 14.89
CA VAL A 216 20.93 3.46 14.23
C VAL A 216 22.10 3.73 15.19
N GLY A 217 21.85 3.83 16.51
CA GLY A 217 22.93 3.87 17.50
C GLY A 217 23.76 5.17 17.51
N SER A 218 23.37 6.10 18.39
CA SER A 218 24.23 7.02 19.17
C SER A 218 25.27 7.97 18.51
N LYS A 219 25.22 8.29 17.21
CA LYS A 219 26.01 9.44 16.68
C LYS A 219 25.45 10.81 17.06
N ILE A 220 24.15 10.90 17.34
CA ILE A 220 23.48 12.12 17.79
C ILE A 220 23.46 12.08 19.31
N LYS A 221 24.10 13.05 20.00
CA LYS A 221 24.04 13.23 21.47
C LYS A 221 22.63 13.68 21.87
N SER A 222 21.73 12.73 21.82
CA SER A 222 20.34 12.85 22.18
C SER A 222 20.16 12.92 23.68
N SER A 223 19.82 14.10 24.19
CA SER A 223 19.36 14.21 25.57
C SER A 223 17.84 14.37 25.69
N ARG A 224 17.10 14.83 24.66
CA ARG A 224 15.65 15.10 24.77
C ARG A 224 14.89 15.04 23.43
N PHE A 225 14.46 13.85 22.99
CA PHE A 225 13.77 13.67 21.69
C PHE A 225 12.23 13.79 21.71
N ARG A 226 11.57 13.94 22.86
CA ARG A 226 10.11 13.90 22.90
C ARG A 226 9.51 15.09 23.62
N LEU A 227 8.83 15.96 22.87
CA LEU A 227 7.79 16.81 23.44
C LEU A 227 6.47 16.70 22.68
N PHE A 228 5.51 16.15 23.42
CA PHE A 228 4.12 16.10 23.06
C PHE A 228 3.50 17.47 23.34
N LEU A 229 3.01 18.15 22.30
CA LEU A 229 2.38 19.46 22.40
C LEU A 229 1.00 19.44 23.09
N GLU A 230 0.47 18.26 23.42
CA GLU A 230 -0.76 18.14 24.22
C GLU A 230 -0.59 18.62 25.67
N LYS A 231 0.65 18.79 26.17
CA LYS A 231 0.87 19.56 27.39
C LYS A 231 0.73 21.04 27.08
N HIS A 232 -0.29 21.67 27.66
CA HIS A 232 -0.74 23.06 27.54
C HIS A 232 0.31 24.19 27.76
N ASN A 233 1.62 23.93 27.71
CA ASN A 233 2.63 24.94 28.05
C ASN A 233 3.89 24.88 27.17
N TRP A 234 3.70 24.85 25.85
CA TRP A 234 4.80 24.85 24.89
C TRP A 234 5.63 26.14 24.92
N ARG A 235 5.03 27.28 25.29
CA ARG A 235 5.75 28.56 25.41
C ARG A 235 6.85 28.47 26.46
N ASP A 236 6.51 28.03 27.66
CA ASP A 236 7.48 27.88 28.76
C ASP A 236 8.56 26.87 28.42
N PHE A 237 8.19 25.80 27.70
CA PHE A 237 9.18 24.85 27.18
C PHE A 237 10.11 25.49 26.15
N LEU A 238 9.57 26.15 25.11
CA LEU A 238 10.38 26.80 24.09
C LEU A 238 11.27 27.89 24.69
N ILE A 239 10.79 28.63 25.69
CA ILE A 239 11.58 29.62 26.42
C ILE A 239 12.70 28.91 27.21
N SER A 240 12.41 27.79 27.88
CA SER A 240 13.41 27.02 28.63
C SER A 240 14.46 26.36 27.73
N GLU A 241 14.10 25.95 26.52
CA GLU A 241 15.04 25.42 25.54
C GLU A 241 15.80 26.55 24.86
N ALA A 242 15.15 27.61 24.38
CA ALA A 242 15.83 28.77 23.80
C ALA A 242 16.85 29.38 24.78
N ALA A 243 16.55 29.41 26.08
CA ALA A 243 17.48 29.84 27.12
C ALA A 243 18.69 28.89 27.32
N ASN A 244 18.57 27.62 26.91
CA ASN A 244 19.64 26.60 26.97
C ASN A 244 20.41 26.44 25.64
N TYR A 245 20.00 27.12 24.56
CA TYR A 245 20.65 27.07 23.24
C TYR A 245 21.39 28.39 22.96
N SER A 246 22.72 28.35 23.02
CA SER A 246 23.60 29.50 22.75
C SER A 246 24.14 29.54 21.31
N GLY A 247 23.41 28.99 20.33
CA GLY A 247 23.86 28.87 18.94
C GLY A 247 22.71 28.96 17.93
N GLU A 248 23.04 29.14 16.64
CA GLU A 248 22.07 29.19 15.54
C GLU A 248 21.18 27.95 15.56
N SER A 249 19.86 28.17 15.62
CA SER A 249 18.87 27.10 15.80
C SER A 249 17.93 27.05 14.60
N GLU A 250 17.79 25.87 14.01
CA GLU A 250 16.75 25.58 13.03
C GLU A 250 15.70 24.68 13.69
N PHE A 251 14.48 25.20 13.81
CA PHE A 251 13.33 24.49 14.38
C PHE A 251 12.63 23.66 13.30
N LEU A 252 12.69 22.34 13.40
CA LEU A 252 11.81 21.48 12.59
C LEU A 252 10.47 21.32 13.32
N SER A 253 9.49 22.13 12.94
CA SER A 253 8.11 21.97 13.42
C SER A 253 7.35 21.01 12.51
N CYS A 254 6.56 20.10 13.09
CA CYS A 254 5.73 19.12 12.36
C CYS A 254 4.48 19.77 11.71
N TYR A 255 4.65 20.95 11.10
CA TYR A 255 3.65 21.65 10.28
C TYR A 255 3.87 21.45 8.77
N VAL A 256 4.87 20.67 8.39
CA VAL A 256 5.29 20.51 7.00
C VAL A 256 4.99 19.10 6.55
N LEU A 257 3.83 18.87 5.93
CA LEU A 257 3.60 17.88 4.86
C LEU A 257 2.34 18.24 4.06
N ASP A 258 2.23 19.48 3.57
CA ASP A 258 1.33 19.77 2.45
C ASP A 258 2.17 19.66 1.16
N LEU A 259 1.81 18.82 0.20
CA LEU A 259 2.64 18.56 -1.00
C LEU A 259 2.98 19.82 -1.82
N THR A 260 2.19 20.90 -1.66
CA THR A 260 2.44 22.21 -2.29
C THR A 260 3.50 23.04 -1.55
N THR A 261 3.77 22.73 -0.28
CA THR A 261 4.83 23.39 0.52
C THR A 261 6.21 22.80 0.31
N TYR A 262 6.34 21.62 -0.32
CA TYR A 262 7.65 21.01 -0.58
C TYR A 262 8.50 21.83 -1.55
N LEU A 263 7.93 22.40 -2.60
CA LEU A 263 8.68 23.22 -3.56
C LEU A 263 9.07 24.58 -2.98
N SER A 264 8.19 25.19 -2.17
CA SER A 264 8.42 26.49 -1.57
C SER A 264 9.33 26.42 -0.34
N LEU A 265 9.23 25.38 0.49
CA LEU A 265 10.16 25.14 1.59
C LEU A 265 11.51 24.66 1.09
N PHE A 266 11.59 23.87 0.01
CA PHE A 266 12.88 23.52 -0.60
C PHE A 266 13.56 24.77 -1.19
N ALA A 267 12.82 25.66 -1.85
CA ALA A 267 13.35 26.92 -2.35
C ALA A 267 13.75 27.89 -1.21
N TYR A 268 12.95 27.96 -0.14
CA TYR A 268 13.23 28.81 1.02
C TYR A 268 14.42 28.27 1.84
N PHE A 269 14.51 26.95 2.00
CA PHE A 269 15.64 26.25 2.60
C PHE A 269 16.92 26.44 1.77
N LEU A 270 16.85 26.28 0.44
CA LEU A 270 17.97 26.60 -0.46
C LEU A 270 18.40 28.07 -0.35
N HIS A 271 17.45 29.00 -0.19
CA HIS A 271 17.75 30.42 -0.05
C HIS A 271 18.39 30.76 1.31
N ILE A 272 17.97 30.10 2.39
CA ILE A 272 18.60 30.21 3.72
C ILE A 272 20.01 29.62 3.69
N VAL A 273 20.18 28.41 3.14
CA VAL A 273 21.48 27.75 2.99
C VAL A 273 22.43 28.56 2.11
N TYR A 274 21.94 29.15 1.02
CA TYR A 274 22.72 30.04 0.15
C TYR A 274 23.19 31.31 0.87
N ARG A 275 22.31 31.94 1.66
CA ARG A 275 22.67 33.12 2.47
C ARG A 275 23.63 32.80 3.61
N ALA A 276 23.49 31.63 4.25
CA ALA A 276 24.31 31.22 5.36
C ALA A 276 25.74 30.82 4.94
N THR A 277 25.89 30.23 3.75
CA THR A 277 27.17 29.60 3.35
C THR A 277 27.91 30.32 2.22
N GLY A 278 27.26 31.23 1.48
CA GLY A 278 27.86 31.98 0.38
C GLY A 278 28.38 31.14 -0.79
N LYS A 279 28.16 29.81 -0.77
CA LYS A 279 28.67 28.86 -1.75
C LYS A 279 27.52 28.31 -2.60
N LYS A 280 27.78 28.21 -3.91
CA LYS A 280 26.91 27.51 -4.86
C LYS A 280 26.96 26.01 -4.55
N TRP A 281 25.81 25.39 -4.32
CA TRP A 281 25.70 23.94 -4.14
C TRP A 281 25.99 23.24 -5.48
N GLU A 282 27.07 22.46 -5.56
CA GLU A 282 27.28 21.47 -6.63
C GLU A 282 26.62 20.15 -6.19
N GLN A 283 25.74 19.61 -7.02
CA GLN A 283 24.99 18.39 -6.70
C GLN A 283 25.93 17.19 -6.50
N PRO A 284 25.79 16.39 -5.43
CA PRO A 284 26.38 15.07 -5.40
C PRO A 284 25.59 14.15 -6.35
N LEU A 285 26.31 13.52 -7.28
CA LEU A 285 25.80 12.52 -8.21
C LEU A 285 25.08 11.38 -7.46
N PHE A 286 23.75 11.38 -7.52
CA PHE A 286 22.96 10.16 -7.32
C PHE A 286 23.18 9.25 -8.54
N LYS A 287 24.18 8.36 -8.45
CA LYS A 287 24.21 7.18 -9.34
C LYS A 287 23.11 6.24 -8.87
N HIS A 288 21.96 6.33 -9.51
CA HIS A 288 20.95 5.29 -9.49
C HIS A 288 21.46 4.13 -10.35
N ASP A 289 21.89 3.04 -9.70
CA ASP A 289 21.81 1.74 -10.35
C ASP A 289 20.35 1.31 -10.29
N VAL A 290 19.64 1.66 -11.37
CA VAL A 290 18.32 1.12 -11.70
C VAL A 290 18.52 -0.34 -12.04
N ILE A 291 18.13 -1.24 -11.13
CA ILE A 291 17.89 -2.63 -11.49
C ILE A 291 16.53 -2.65 -12.19
N GLU A 292 16.55 -2.50 -13.51
CA GLU A 292 15.49 -3.01 -14.38
C GLU A 292 15.57 -4.55 -14.35
N MET A 293 14.54 -5.19 -13.78
CA MET A 293 13.87 -6.41 -14.27
C MET A 293 12.78 -6.85 -13.29
#